data_AF-A0A8C0AQF4-F1
#
_entry.id   AF-A0A8C0AQF4-F1
#
_cell.length_a   1.000
_cell.length_b   1.000
_cell.length_c   1.000
_cell.angle_alpha   90.00
_cell.angle_beta   90.00
_cell.angle_gamma   90.00
#
_symmetry.space_group_name_H-M   'P 1'
#
loop_
_entity.id
_entity.type
_entity.pdbx_description
1 polymer ?
#
loop_
_entity_poly.entity_id
_entity_poly.type
_entity_poly.pdbx_seq_one_letter_code
_entity_poly.pdbx_strand_id
1 'polypeptide(L)'
;MLGLGRGQPRSSGCCRPSPLRSGSLGPGYQPCDPQIICNRVNHIQTCLEELGELAGKRRKELEDSCQLWAFFQEMEEAEAWIHEKEQILAAKTCGRDLSSVLTLTNKHKSMLGELGSRRALLHQTMKRGEQILAKKRFSPGGIQEKMREVRLRWKKLEEVTGLHQQRLQEALNFFQFSTETDDLVAWLQ
;
A
#
# COMPACT_ATOMS: atom_id res chain seq x y z
N MET A 1 14.69 -10.05 28.19
CA MET A 1 14.09 -11.05 29.11
C MET A 1 12.68 -11.38 28.63
N LEU A 2 12.46 -12.50 27.94
CA LEU A 2 11.16 -13.20 27.89
C LEU A 2 11.49 -14.65 27.50
N GLY A 3 11.50 -15.53 28.50
CA GLY A 3 11.90 -16.93 28.36
C GLY A 3 10.83 -17.77 27.68
N LEU A 4 11.20 -18.42 26.58
CA LEU A 4 10.43 -19.47 25.93
C LEU A 4 10.46 -20.73 26.80
N GLY A 5 9.44 -20.91 27.63
CA GLY A 5 9.24 -22.12 28.41
C GLY A 5 8.84 -23.28 27.51
N ARG A 6 9.77 -24.23 27.30
CA ARG A 6 9.49 -25.54 26.68
C ARG A 6 8.53 -26.31 27.59
N GLY A 7 7.27 -26.46 27.17
CA GLY A 7 6.32 -27.35 27.81
C GLY A 7 6.69 -28.81 27.56
N GLN A 8 7.04 -29.54 28.62
CA GLN A 8 7.29 -30.98 28.61
C GLN A 8 6.04 -31.77 28.15
N PRO A 9 6.20 -32.98 27.58
CA PRO A 9 5.08 -33.83 27.23
C PRO A 9 4.40 -34.27 28.54
N ARG A 10 3.14 -33.86 28.73
CA ARG A 10 2.33 -34.35 29.85
C ARG A 10 2.10 -35.84 29.64
N SER A 11 2.73 -36.63 30.50
CA SER A 11 2.54 -38.07 30.57
C SER A 11 1.05 -38.37 30.67
N SER A 12 0.61 -39.28 29.80
CA SER A 12 -0.69 -39.92 29.79
C SER A 12 -0.96 -40.60 31.13
N GLY A 13 -1.51 -39.83 32.07
CA GLY A 13 -2.01 -40.33 33.34
C GLY A 13 -3.33 -41.05 33.12
N CYS A 14 -3.27 -42.36 32.89
CA CYS A 14 -4.44 -43.22 32.96
C CYS A 14 -5.12 -43.00 34.33
N CYS A 15 -6.40 -42.64 34.31
CA CYS A 15 -7.23 -42.44 35.49
C CYS A 15 -7.13 -43.66 36.42
N ARG A 16 -6.52 -43.49 37.60
CA ARG A 16 -6.46 -44.53 38.64
C ARG A 16 -7.86 -44.64 39.28
N PRO A 17 -8.52 -45.81 39.29
CA PRO A 17 -9.77 -45.96 40.04
C PRO A 17 -9.47 -46.14 41.54
N SER A 18 -10.17 -45.40 42.38
CA SER A 18 -10.19 -45.59 43.84
C SER A 18 -10.86 -46.92 44.22
N PRO A 19 -10.48 -47.57 45.34
CA PRO A 19 -11.04 -48.88 45.69
C PRO A 19 -12.49 -48.73 46.19
N LEU A 20 -13.41 -49.44 45.53
CA LEU A 20 -14.83 -49.47 45.89
C LEU A 20 -15.06 -50.38 47.10
N ARG A 21 -15.71 -49.84 48.15
CA ARG A 21 -16.18 -50.58 49.34
C ARG A 21 -17.37 -51.46 48.96
N SER A 22 -17.34 -52.72 49.39
CA SER A 22 -18.36 -53.74 49.13
C SER A 22 -19.73 -53.39 49.76
N GLY A 23 -20.78 -53.36 48.95
CA GLY A 23 -22.17 -53.33 49.43
C GLY A 23 -23.22 -53.04 48.35
N SER A 24 -24.06 -54.04 48.05
CA SER A 24 -25.38 -54.01 47.37
C SER A 24 -25.51 -53.33 45.99
N LEU A 25 -25.68 -54.17 44.97
CA LEU A 25 -25.75 -53.86 43.54
C LEU A 25 -27.15 -53.36 43.11
N GLY A 26 -27.34 -52.04 43.02
CA GLY A 26 -28.10 -51.46 41.90
C GLY A 26 -27.21 -51.46 40.65
N PRO A 27 -27.67 -51.03 39.44
CA PRO A 27 -26.74 -50.69 38.38
C PRO A 27 -25.96 -49.46 38.87
N GLY A 28 -24.91 -49.73 39.64
CA GLY A 28 -23.93 -48.74 40.07
C GLY A 28 -23.41 -48.06 38.83
N TYR A 29 -23.06 -46.79 38.97
CA TYR A 29 -22.46 -45.98 37.91
C TYR A 29 -21.54 -46.84 37.03
N GLN A 30 -22.00 -47.14 35.82
CA GLN A 30 -21.18 -47.76 34.79
C GLN A 30 -20.48 -46.63 34.05
N PRO A 31 -19.16 -46.46 34.21
CA PRO A 31 -18.42 -45.50 33.43
C PRO A 31 -18.60 -45.84 31.95
N CYS A 32 -18.80 -44.81 31.12
CA CYS A 32 -18.83 -44.97 29.67
C CYS A 32 -17.56 -45.70 29.20
N ASP A 33 -17.65 -46.53 28.15
CA ASP A 33 -16.47 -47.14 27.53
C ASP A 33 -15.42 -46.04 27.23
N PRO A 34 -14.21 -46.13 27.79
CA PRO A 34 -13.13 -45.18 27.54
C PRO A 34 -12.89 -44.92 26.05
N GLN A 35 -13.13 -45.90 25.17
CA GLN A 35 -13.00 -45.76 23.72
C GLN A 35 -13.96 -44.71 23.14
N ILE A 36 -15.18 -44.58 23.67
CA ILE A 36 -16.15 -43.57 23.23
C ILE A 36 -15.62 -42.17 23.53
N ILE A 37 -15.04 -41.98 24.72
CA ILE A 37 -14.46 -40.70 25.13
C ILE A 37 -13.25 -40.39 24.23
N CYS A 38 -12.36 -41.35 24.01
CA CYS A 38 -11.20 -41.19 23.12
C CYS A 38 -11.61 -40.83 21.69
N ASN A 39 -12.59 -41.54 21.11
CA ASN A 39 -13.07 -41.28 19.76
C ASN A 39 -13.66 -39.86 19.62
N ARG A 40 -14.43 -39.41 20.61
CA ARG A 40 -14.98 -38.05 20.62
C ARG A 40 -13.90 -36.98 20.76
N VAL A 41 -12.92 -37.20 21.64
CA VAL A 41 -11.79 -36.27 21.81
C VAL A 41 -10.97 -36.17 20.52
N ASN A 42 -10.63 -37.30 19.89
CA ASN A 42 -9.90 -37.33 18.63
C ASN A 42 -10.68 -36.63 17.50
N HIS A 43 -11.99 -36.87 17.44
CA HIS A 43 -12.86 -36.20 16.46
C HIS A 43 -12.89 -34.68 16.69
N ILE A 44 -13.05 -34.22 17.94
CA ILE A 44 -13.02 -32.80 18.27
C ILE A 44 -11.66 -32.19 17.93
N GLN A 45 -10.56 -32.87 18.21
CA GLN A 45 -9.21 -32.41 17.84
C GLN A 45 -9.09 -32.24 16.32
N THR A 46 -9.52 -33.22 15.54
CA THR A 46 -9.52 -33.15 14.08
C THR A 46 -10.37 -31.97 13.59
N CYS A 47 -11.60 -31.83 14.08
CA CYS A 47 -12.47 -30.71 13.71
C CYS A 47 -11.89 -29.34 14.09
N LEU A 48 -11.18 -29.25 15.23
CA LEU A 48 -10.52 -28.01 15.65
C LEU A 48 -9.32 -27.66 14.75
N GLU A 49 -8.56 -28.66 14.31
CA GLU A 49 -7.46 -28.49 13.36
C GLU A 49 -7.98 -27.98 12.01
N GLU A 50 -9.01 -28.64 11.47
CA GLU A 50 -9.67 -28.24 10.22
C GLU A 50 -10.22 -26.80 10.30
N LEU A 51 -10.90 -26.46 11.40
CA LEU A 51 -11.41 -25.11 11.62
C LEU A 51 -10.26 -24.08 11.67
N GLY A 52 -9.14 -24.44 12.31
CA GLY A 52 -7.95 -23.61 12.38
C GLY A 52 -7.35 -23.33 10.99
N GLU A 53 -7.28 -24.34 10.14
CA GLU A 53 -6.82 -24.20 8.75
C GLU A 53 -7.75 -23.31 7.92
N LEU A 54 -9.08 -23.55 8.00
CA LEU A 54 -10.08 -22.76 7.28
C LEU A 54 -10.06 -21.29 7.72
N ALA A 55 -9.99 -21.02 9.03
CA ALA A 55 -9.87 -19.67 9.56
C ALA A 55 -8.57 -18.99 9.09
N GLY A 56 -7.46 -19.73 9.10
CA GLY A 56 -6.17 -19.26 8.59
C GLY A 56 -6.21 -18.91 7.10
N LYS A 57 -6.85 -19.74 6.28
CA LYS A 57 -7.06 -19.49 4.85
C LYS A 57 -7.91 -18.24 4.62
N ARG A 58 -9.03 -18.13 5.34
CA ARG A 58 -9.94 -16.98 5.22
C ARG A 58 -9.26 -15.67 5.59
N ARG A 59 -8.46 -15.67 6.67
CA ARG A 59 -7.66 -14.50 7.08
C ARG A 59 -6.71 -14.04 5.96
N LYS A 60 -5.95 -14.97 5.38
CA LYS A 60 -5.03 -14.65 4.26
C LYS A 60 -5.77 -14.05 3.06
N GLU A 61 -6.94 -14.58 2.70
CA GLU A 61 -7.74 -14.06 1.59
C GLU A 61 -8.28 -12.64 1.85
N LEU A 62 -8.65 -12.35 3.09
CA LEU A 62 -9.05 -11.00 3.50
C LEU A 62 -7.88 -10.02 3.47
N GLU A 63 -6.72 -10.43 3.96
CA GLU A 63 -5.50 -9.63 3.91
C GLU A 63 -5.07 -9.33 2.47
N ASP A 64 -5.10 -10.33 1.59
CA ASP A 64 -4.81 -10.17 0.16
C ASP A 64 -5.81 -9.22 -0.51
N SER A 65 -7.10 -9.32 -0.18
CA SER A 65 -8.14 -8.42 -0.71
C SER A 65 -7.98 -6.99 -0.21
N CYS A 66 -7.65 -6.81 1.07
CA CYS A 66 -7.38 -5.49 1.65
C CYS A 66 -6.17 -4.82 0.96
N GLN A 67 -5.10 -5.56 0.71
CA GLN A 67 -3.93 -5.06 -0.04
C GLN A 67 -4.28 -4.64 -1.47
N LEU A 68 -5.15 -5.39 -2.14
CA LEU A 68 -5.62 -5.05 -3.49
C LEU A 68 -6.40 -3.73 -3.50
N TRP A 69 -7.36 -3.56 -2.59
CA TRP A 69 -8.15 -2.33 -2.51
C TRP A 69 -7.31 -1.12 -2.11
N ALA A 70 -6.41 -1.27 -1.15
CA ALA A 70 -5.46 -0.21 -0.79
C ALA A 70 -4.61 0.21 -1.99
N PHE A 71 -4.15 -0.73 -2.81
CA PHE A 71 -3.44 -0.43 -4.05
C PHE A 71 -4.29 0.41 -5.03
N PHE A 72 -5.56 0.05 -5.25
CA PHE A 72 -6.42 0.82 -6.16
C PHE A 72 -6.68 2.22 -5.64
N GLN A 73 -6.95 2.37 -4.35
CA GLN A 73 -7.14 3.68 -3.72
C GLN A 73 -5.88 4.55 -3.88
N GLU A 74 -4.70 4.01 -3.61
CA GLU A 74 -3.45 4.76 -3.82
C GLU A 74 -3.23 5.17 -5.29
N MET A 75 -3.66 4.35 -6.25
CA MET A 75 -3.60 4.70 -7.67
C MET A 75 -4.58 5.83 -8.03
N GLU A 76 -5.80 5.82 -7.47
CA GLU A 76 -6.77 6.90 -7.65
C GLU A 76 -6.28 8.20 -7.02
N GLU A 77 -5.69 8.15 -5.83
CA GLU A 77 -5.06 9.30 -5.19
C GLU A 77 -3.87 9.83 -6.02
N ALA A 78 -3.09 8.95 -6.64
CA ALA A 78 -2.02 9.34 -7.55
C ALA A 78 -2.59 10.09 -8.77
N GLU A 79 -3.68 9.59 -9.36
CA GLU A 79 -4.35 10.24 -10.49
C GLU A 79 -4.95 11.59 -10.15
N ALA A 80 -5.64 11.70 -9.02
CA ALA A 80 -6.23 12.96 -8.57
C ALA A 80 -5.14 14.01 -8.36
N TRP A 81 -4.02 13.62 -7.74
CA TRP A 81 -2.87 14.50 -7.56
C TRP A 81 -2.25 14.91 -8.90
N ILE A 82 -2.07 13.98 -9.85
CA ILE A 82 -1.56 14.29 -11.19
C ILE A 82 -2.47 15.33 -11.86
N HIS A 83 -3.78 15.10 -11.81
CA HIS A 83 -4.76 16.00 -12.40
C HIS A 83 -4.69 17.40 -11.79
N GLU A 84 -4.58 17.51 -10.47
CA GLU A 84 -4.38 18.79 -9.78
C GLU A 84 -3.15 19.54 -10.31
N LYS A 85 -2.01 18.87 -10.45
CA LYS A 85 -0.78 19.49 -10.97
C LYS A 85 -0.91 19.87 -12.45
N GLU A 86 -1.58 19.07 -13.26
CA GLU A 86 -1.90 19.42 -14.65
C GLU A 86 -2.74 20.72 -14.72
N GLN A 87 -3.72 20.90 -13.83
CA GLN A 87 -4.54 22.13 -13.78
C GLN A 87 -3.70 23.35 -13.40
N ILE A 88 -2.78 23.22 -12.44
CA ILE A 88 -1.89 24.32 -12.05
C ILE A 88 -0.99 24.73 -13.23
N LEU A 89 -0.45 23.76 -13.98
CA LEU A 89 0.40 24.04 -15.16
C LEU A 89 -0.40 24.59 -16.35
N ALA A 90 -1.67 24.22 -16.48
CA ALA A 90 -2.56 24.73 -17.51
C ALA A 90 -2.97 26.19 -17.28
N ALA A 91 -2.99 26.66 -16.02
CA ALA A 91 -3.25 28.06 -15.69
C ALA A 91 -2.19 28.96 -16.33
N LYS A 92 -2.58 29.73 -17.36
CA LYS A 92 -1.71 30.63 -18.13
C LYS A 92 -1.23 31.81 -17.27
N THR A 93 -0.22 31.58 -16.44
CA THR A 93 0.51 32.63 -15.73
C THR A 93 1.80 32.92 -16.49
N CYS A 94 1.73 33.80 -17.47
CA CYS A 94 2.92 34.41 -18.06
C CYS A 94 3.28 35.64 -17.20
N GLY A 95 4.50 35.67 -16.68
CA GLY A 95 4.98 36.84 -15.93
C GLY A 95 4.94 38.11 -16.80
N ARG A 96 4.66 39.25 -16.18
CA ARG A 96 4.53 40.55 -16.85
C ARG A 96 5.83 41.36 -16.83
N ASP A 97 6.77 40.96 -15.98
CA ASP A 97 8.04 41.62 -15.72
C ASP A 97 9.08 40.60 -15.22
N LEU A 98 10.35 41.02 -15.12
CA LEU A 98 11.44 40.17 -14.67
C LEU A 98 11.18 39.56 -13.28
N SER A 99 10.67 40.36 -12.34
CA SER A 99 10.40 39.94 -10.96
C SER A 99 9.35 38.83 -10.87
N SER A 100 8.24 38.96 -11.62
CA SER A 100 7.18 37.98 -11.68
C SER A 100 7.65 36.68 -12.34
N VAL A 101 8.46 36.75 -13.41
CA VAL A 101 9.04 35.55 -14.03
C VAL A 101 10.02 34.83 -13.11
N LEU A 102 10.87 35.55 -12.37
CA LEU A 102 11.74 34.97 -11.35
C LEU A 102 10.94 34.26 -10.25
N THR A 103 9.84 34.88 -9.80
CA THR A 103 8.92 34.29 -8.82
C THR A 103 8.29 32.99 -9.34
N LEU A 104 7.79 32.99 -10.58
CA LEU A 104 7.22 31.80 -11.22
C LEU A 104 8.26 30.70 -11.39
N THR A 105 9.50 31.05 -11.74
CA THR A 105 10.62 30.11 -11.85
C THR A 105 10.92 29.43 -10.51
N ASN A 106 10.91 30.18 -9.41
CA ASN A 106 11.12 29.61 -8.08
C ASN A 106 9.96 28.69 -7.66
N LYS A 107 8.71 29.07 -7.94
CA LYS A 107 7.54 28.21 -7.71
C LYS A 107 7.63 26.91 -8.51
N HIS A 108 8.07 26.99 -9.77
CA HIS A 108 8.27 25.81 -10.61
C HIS A 108 9.36 24.87 -10.04
N LYS A 109 10.47 25.41 -9.53
CA LYS A 109 11.49 24.59 -8.84
C LYS A 109 10.92 23.84 -7.63
N SER A 110 10.04 24.46 -6.84
CA SER A 110 9.34 23.79 -5.74
C SER A 110 8.48 22.63 -6.25
N MET A 111 7.72 22.86 -7.32
CA MET A 111 6.89 21.82 -7.95
C MET A 111 7.72 20.64 -8.46
N LEU A 112 8.91 20.87 -9.01
CA LEU A 112 9.84 19.80 -9.42
C LEU A 112 10.29 18.94 -8.22
N GLY A 113 10.49 19.56 -7.05
CA GLY A 113 10.77 18.84 -5.80
C GLY A 113 9.61 17.94 -5.39
N GLU A 114 8.38 18.46 -5.42
CA GLU A 114 7.16 17.70 -5.15
C GLU A 114 7.00 16.51 -6.12
N LEU A 115 7.24 16.73 -7.42
CA LEU A 115 7.23 15.69 -8.45
C LEU A 115 8.26 14.58 -8.15
N GLY A 116 9.47 14.95 -7.69
CA GLY A 116 10.48 13.99 -7.29
C GLY A 116 10.03 13.08 -6.15
N SER A 117 9.45 13.66 -5.09
CA SER A 117 8.89 12.91 -3.97
C SER A 117 7.73 12.01 -4.39
N ARG A 118 6.79 12.55 -5.18
CA ARG A 118 5.63 11.78 -5.67
C ARG A 118 6.02 10.63 -6.59
N ARG A 119 7.07 10.80 -7.41
CA ARG A 119 7.62 9.72 -8.25
C ARG A 119 8.09 8.53 -7.41
N ALA A 120 8.81 8.79 -6.32
CA ALA A 120 9.32 7.74 -5.45
C ALA A 120 8.17 6.95 -4.80
N LEU A 121 7.13 7.65 -4.34
CA LEU A 121 5.91 7.04 -3.82
C LEU A 121 5.21 6.19 -4.90
N LEU A 122 5.01 6.75 -6.10
CA LEU A 122 4.37 6.04 -7.20
C LEU A 122 5.13 4.76 -7.56
N HIS A 123 6.47 4.81 -7.58
CA HIS A 123 7.30 3.63 -7.81
C HIS A 123 7.09 2.55 -6.74
N GLN A 124 6.95 2.93 -5.46
CA GLN A 124 6.63 1.99 -4.38
C GLN A 124 5.24 1.36 -4.57
N THR A 125 4.22 2.16 -4.91
CA THR A 125 2.87 1.67 -5.20
C THR A 125 2.86 0.71 -6.39
N MET A 126 3.61 1.03 -7.46
CA MET A 126 3.76 0.15 -8.63
C MET A 126 4.39 -1.19 -8.25
N LYS A 127 5.46 -1.17 -7.44
CA LYS A 127 6.10 -2.39 -6.92
C LYS A 127 5.13 -3.24 -6.09
N ARG A 128 4.23 -2.62 -5.31
CA ARG A 128 3.18 -3.34 -4.58
C ARG A 128 2.18 -3.99 -5.54
N GLY A 129 1.80 -3.29 -6.61
CA GLY A 129 0.98 -3.84 -7.69
C GLY A 129 1.60 -5.09 -8.31
N GLU A 130 2.91 -5.06 -8.60
CA GLU A 130 3.66 -6.21 -9.10
C GLU A 130 3.68 -7.39 -8.11
N GLN A 131 3.81 -7.12 -6.81
CA GLN A 131 3.74 -8.15 -5.77
C GLN A 131 2.35 -8.80 -5.70
N ILE A 132 1.28 -8.02 -5.87
CA ILE A 132 -0.10 -8.53 -5.90
C ILE A 132 -0.29 -9.42 -7.15
N LEU A 133 0.23 -9.01 -8.31
CA LEU A 133 0.23 -9.81 -9.54
C LEU A 133 1.01 -11.13 -9.38
N ALA A 134 2.16 -11.09 -8.71
CA ALA A 134 3.01 -12.26 -8.49
C ALA A 134 2.31 -13.36 -7.65
N LYS A 135 1.40 -12.97 -6.74
CA LYS A 135 0.59 -13.92 -5.96
C LYS A 135 -0.42 -14.71 -6.80
N LYS A 136 -0.71 -14.29 -8.05
CA LYS A 136 -1.65 -14.92 -9.00
C LYS A 136 -3.06 -15.22 -8.45
N ARG A 137 -3.49 -14.52 -7.39
CA ARG A 137 -4.81 -14.72 -6.77
C ARG A 137 -5.92 -13.89 -7.42
N PHE A 138 -5.56 -12.78 -8.06
CA PHE A 138 -6.49 -11.85 -8.68
C PHE A 138 -6.27 -11.81 -10.19
N SER A 139 -7.30 -11.39 -10.94
CA SER A 139 -7.19 -11.18 -12.37
C SER A 139 -6.18 -10.07 -12.66
N PRO A 140 -5.16 -10.32 -13.50
CA PRO A 140 -4.10 -9.36 -13.74
C PRO A 140 -4.57 -8.14 -14.54
N GLY A 141 -5.63 -8.27 -15.34
CA GLY A 141 -6.06 -7.24 -16.29
C GLY A 141 -6.36 -5.90 -15.65
N GLY A 142 -7.17 -5.87 -14.59
CA GLY A 142 -7.54 -4.61 -13.94
C GLY A 142 -6.36 -3.91 -13.26
N ILE A 143 -5.46 -4.68 -12.66
CA ILE A 143 -4.27 -4.14 -11.97
C ILE A 143 -3.29 -3.58 -13.01
N GLN A 144 -2.98 -4.35 -14.05
CA GLN A 144 -2.06 -3.92 -15.11
C GLN A 144 -2.59 -2.70 -15.86
N GLU A 145 -3.89 -2.68 -16.16
CA GLU A 145 -4.52 -1.54 -16.84
C GLU A 145 -4.44 -0.28 -15.98
N LYS A 146 -4.74 -0.38 -14.67
CA LYS A 146 -4.60 0.77 -13.77
C LYS A 146 -3.15 1.26 -13.69
N MET A 147 -2.18 0.35 -13.56
CA MET A 147 -0.75 0.73 -13.57
C MET A 147 -0.35 1.43 -14.87
N ARG A 148 -0.86 0.96 -16.01
CA ARG A 148 -0.61 1.55 -17.32
C ARG A 148 -1.19 2.96 -17.44
N GLU A 149 -2.43 3.14 -16.99
CA GLU A 149 -3.12 4.44 -16.99
C GLU A 149 -2.34 5.48 -16.19
N VAL A 150 -2.01 5.19 -14.92
CA VAL A 150 -1.28 6.12 -14.06
C VAL A 150 0.10 6.44 -14.62
N ARG A 151 0.81 5.45 -15.19
CA ARG A 151 2.12 5.66 -15.83
C ARG A 151 2.01 6.61 -17.02
N LEU A 152 0.97 6.46 -17.85
CA LEU A 152 0.76 7.32 -19.01
C LEU A 152 0.45 8.76 -18.58
N ARG A 153 -0.43 8.94 -17.59
CA ARG A 153 -0.74 10.27 -17.03
C ARG A 153 0.50 10.92 -16.42
N TRP A 154 1.30 10.15 -15.68
CA TRP A 154 2.56 10.63 -15.12
C TRP A 154 3.52 11.12 -16.21
N LYS A 155 3.71 10.34 -17.28
CA LYS A 155 4.56 10.73 -18.41
C LYS A 155 4.09 12.03 -19.06
N LYS A 156 2.77 12.16 -19.27
CA LYS A 156 2.18 13.39 -19.82
C LYS A 156 2.43 14.59 -18.90
N LEU A 157 2.29 14.42 -17.58
CA LEU A 157 2.59 15.47 -16.61
C LEU A 157 4.06 15.92 -16.72
N GLU A 158 5.01 14.99 -16.88
CA GLU A 158 6.42 15.32 -17.08
C GLU A 158 6.66 16.14 -18.35
N GLU A 159 6.02 15.76 -19.47
CA GLU A 159 6.10 16.48 -20.74
C GLU A 159 5.56 17.92 -20.60
N VAL A 160 4.39 18.08 -19.99
CA VAL A 160 3.77 19.40 -19.73
C VAL A 160 4.63 20.24 -18.79
N THR A 161 5.18 19.62 -17.74
CA THR A 161 6.08 20.29 -16.79
C THR A 161 7.35 20.78 -17.49
N GLY A 162 7.95 19.94 -18.35
CA GLY A 162 9.15 20.31 -19.13
C GLY A 162 8.88 21.45 -20.11
N LEU A 163 7.74 21.43 -20.81
CA LEU A 163 7.35 22.54 -21.69
C LEU A 163 7.14 23.84 -20.90
N HIS A 164 6.52 23.75 -19.72
CA HIS A 164 6.35 24.92 -18.85
C HIS A 164 7.70 25.48 -18.40
N GLN A 165 8.68 24.62 -18.07
CA GLN A 165 10.05 25.03 -17.75
C GLN A 165 10.71 25.79 -18.91
N GLN A 166 10.61 25.26 -20.15
CA GLN A 166 11.18 25.91 -21.33
C GLN A 166 10.59 27.30 -21.54
N ARG A 167 9.26 27.43 -21.46
CA ARG A 167 8.56 28.72 -21.61
C ARG A 167 8.96 29.73 -20.53
N LEU A 168 9.14 29.29 -19.29
CA LEU A 168 9.62 30.16 -18.21
C LEU A 168 11.06 30.63 -18.47
N GLN A 169 11.93 29.75 -18.98
CA GLN A 169 13.31 30.10 -19.31
C GLN A 169 13.38 31.09 -20.47
N GLU A 170 12.58 30.90 -21.53
CA GLU A 170 12.47 31.84 -22.64
C GLU A 170 12.01 33.22 -22.17
N ALA A 171 10.95 33.27 -21.34
CA ALA A 171 10.47 34.52 -20.77
C ALA A 171 11.53 35.19 -19.89
N LEU A 172 12.26 34.42 -19.09
CA LEU A 172 13.32 34.94 -18.23
C LEU A 172 14.43 35.57 -19.07
N ASN A 173 14.92 34.86 -20.10
CA ASN A 173 15.94 35.36 -21.00
C ASN A 173 15.50 36.65 -21.70
N PHE A 174 14.24 36.71 -22.15
CA PHE A 174 13.66 37.89 -22.79
C PHE A 174 13.68 39.11 -21.84
N PHE A 175 13.15 38.97 -20.63
CA PHE A 175 13.09 40.10 -19.69
C PHE A 175 14.47 40.53 -19.19
N GLN A 176 15.40 39.60 -18.98
CA GLN A 176 16.79 39.93 -18.64
C GLN A 176 17.44 40.77 -19.73
N PHE A 177 17.37 40.30 -20.98
CA PHE A 177 17.92 41.04 -22.11
C PHE A 177 17.28 42.42 -22.30
N SER A 178 15.96 42.52 -22.13
CA SER A 178 15.24 43.80 -22.21
C SER A 178 15.76 44.78 -21.16
N THR A 179 15.82 44.36 -19.89
CA THR A 179 16.30 45.22 -18.80
C THR A 179 17.75 45.64 -19.02
N GLU A 180 18.63 44.71 -19.42
CA GLU A 180 20.04 45.03 -19.72
C GLU A 180 20.16 46.04 -20.88
N THR A 181 19.31 45.93 -21.90
CA THR A 181 19.30 46.87 -23.02
C THR A 181 18.80 48.25 -22.58
N ASP A 182 17.74 48.30 -21.78
CA ASP A 182 17.20 49.55 -21.24
C ASP A 182 18.24 50.28 -20.36
N ASP A 183 18.97 49.53 -19.54
CA ASP A 183 20.07 50.05 -18.70
C ASP A 183 21.21 50.63 -19.55
N LEU A 184 21.58 49.96 -20.64
CA LEU A 184 22.61 50.45 -21.58
C LEU A 184 22.16 51.72 -22.31
N VAL A 185 20.90 51.79 -22.75
CA VAL A 185 20.35 52.99 -23.39
C VAL A 185 20.34 54.16 -22.42
N ALA A 186 19.95 53.93 -21.16
CA ALA A 186 19.97 54.96 -20.12
C ALA A 186 21.40 55.47 -19.84
N TRP A 187 22.42 54.62 -19.95
CA TRP A 187 23.82 55.02 -19.76
C TRP A 187 24.38 55.89 -20.91
N LEU A 188 23.83 55.75 -22.12
CA LEU A 188 24.29 56.51 -23.29
C LEU A 188 23.69 57.92 -23.41
N GLN A 189 22.72 58.27 -22.57
CA GLN A 189 22.04 59.59 -22.53
C GLN A 189 22.66 60.51 -21.48
#